data_AF-A0AAE4BLJ4-F1
#
_entry.id   AF-A0AAE4BLJ4-F1
#
_cell.length_a   1.000
_cell.length_b   1.000
_cell.length_c   1.000
_cell.angle_alpha   90.00
_cell.angle_beta   90.00
_cell.angle_gamma   90.00
#
_symmetry.space_group_name_H-M   'P 1'
#
loop_
_entity.id
_entity.type
_entity.pdbx_description
1 polymer ?
#
loop_
_entity_poly.entity_id
_entity_poly.type
_entity_poly.pdbx_seq_one_letter_code
_entity_poly.pdbx_strand_id
1 'polypeptide(L)'
;MSSFSSRMLPALLTLGLSLSLSSCQPDPDVPGTPLTITYQGPTRWDGRTLTLGAGSEVSGTYVPGATWTSSDPGVATVTAASSGTFTVRAVAGGTSTLRATSAQGATSFAVVVTTPASVSGVTVSPGHLALQVGTSGTLRGVVDGTGAFSPDLTWTSANPAVATVSASGVVTATQEGSTVITAVSVQDPRRSAQVPVVVSTAAPPQDGFDVTMVFPQDSGLSSTQKAAFEKAAQRWSSVIRAGLPDLPGVFLPGNVRMDVDDLAIVSSTKAIDGQGNTVAMAGPYQLRPDRLLPASGEMIFDSADINRLEAQGQLESVVMHEMGHVLGLGTLWSEYLTYAGGACSDATRIQFSGARALSAYRTLGGTAAGVPVEDGFGTGTKCAHWKESVFQTEVMTGFINVGRMPLSSVTVGALADLGYDVNFGAAEAYTLPDIHAQTAAEPLNERVLSPAAPRYGR
;
A
#
# COMPACT_ATOMS: atom_id res chain seq x y z
N MET A 1 30.24 -18.16 95.74
CA MET A 1 31.26 -19.12 96.23
C MET A 1 31.63 -20.06 95.08
N SER A 2 32.94 -20.21 94.83
CA SER A 2 33.67 -21.22 94.00
C SER A 2 33.20 -21.47 92.56
N SER A 3 33.90 -21.16 91.45
CA SER A 3 35.32 -21.17 91.03
C SER A 3 35.89 -22.53 90.52
N PHE A 4 36.64 -22.44 89.41
CA PHE A 4 37.51 -23.41 88.69
C PHE A 4 36.83 -24.55 87.89
N SER A 5 36.94 -24.63 86.55
CA SER A 5 38.11 -24.93 85.67
C SER A 5 38.55 -26.39 85.69
N SER A 6 38.44 -27.12 84.57
CA SER A 6 39.61 -27.59 83.81
C SER A 6 39.20 -28.46 82.60
N ARG A 7 40.03 -28.40 81.56
CA ARG A 7 39.99 -29.16 80.31
C ARG A 7 40.33 -30.64 80.54
N MET A 8 39.80 -31.54 79.70
CA MET A 8 40.57 -32.62 79.04
C MET A 8 39.70 -33.36 77.99
N LEU A 9 40.23 -33.48 76.77
CA LEU A 9 39.88 -34.48 75.74
C LEU A 9 41.03 -35.52 75.74
N PRO A 10 40.82 -36.81 75.37
CA PRO A 10 40.62 -37.17 73.94
C PRO A 10 39.79 -38.45 73.63
N ALA A 11 39.31 -38.53 72.36
CA ALA A 11 39.30 -39.65 71.37
C ALA A 11 39.02 -41.13 71.82
N LEU A 12 38.34 -42.05 71.10
CA LEU A 12 37.78 -42.19 69.74
C LEU A 12 36.98 -43.53 69.66
N LEU A 13 36.22 -43.77 68.56
CA LEU A 13 35.49 -45.00 68.08
C LEU A 13 34.02 -45.19 68.57
N THR A 14 32.99 -45.52 67.77
CA THR A 14 32.80 -45.76 66.32
C THR A 14 31.28 -45.82 65.99
N LEU A 15 30.92 -45.32 64.81
CA LEU A 15 29.78 -45.62 63.91
C LEU A 15 28.32 -45.72 64.42
N GLY A 16 27.49 -44.85 63.83
CA GLY A 16 26.39 -45.32 62.97
C GLY A 16 25.03 -44.70 63.25
N LEU A 17 24.65 -43.64 62.53
CA LEU A 17 23.27 -43.46 62.06
C LEU A 17 23.19 -42.43 60.93
N SER A 18 22.55 -42.87 59.84
CA SER A 18 22.25 -42.16 58.60
C SER A 18 21.35 -40.96 58.78
N LEU A 19 21.70 -39.80 58.21
CA LEU A 19 20.75 -38.73 57.89
C LEU A 19 20.90 -38.31 56.42
N SER A 20 19.74 -38.27 55.76
CA SER A 20 19.48 -38.02 54.35
C SER A 20 19.97 -36.66 53.84
N LEU A 21 20.48 -36.65 52.60
CA LEU A 21 20.70 -35.46 51.79
C LEU A 21 19.37 -34.72 51.60
N SER A 22 19.25 -33.54 52.21
CA SER A 22 18.27 -32.54 51.80
C SER A 22 19.00 -31.54 50.91
N SER A 23 18.60 -31.51 49.64
CA SER A 23 19.09 -30.57 48.63
C SER A 23 18.86 -29.13 49.11
N CYS A 24 19.94 -28.39 49.30
CA CYS A 24 19.88 -26.95 49.53
C CYS A 24 19.34 -26.31 48.23
N GLN A 25 18.08 -25.83 48.25
CA GLN A 25 17.59 -24.97 47.18
C GLN A 25 18.37 -23.65 47.23
N PRO A 26 18.83 -23.10 46.10
CA PRO A 26 19.48 -21.80 46.07
C PRO A 26 18.48 -20.70 46.48
N ASP A 27 18.90 -19.88 47.43
CA ASP A 27 18.22 -18.68 47.91
C ASP A 27 18.06 -17.66 46.76
N PRO A 28 16.84 -17.18 46.45
CA PRO A 28 16.59 -16.26 45.32
C PRO A 28 17.15 -14.84 45.51
N ASP A 29 17.68 -14.48 46.69
CA ASP A 29 18.12 -13.11 47.01
C ASP A 29 19.63 -12.95 47.31
N VAL A 30 20.48 -13.90 46.91
CA VAL A 30 21.94 -13.68 46.95
C VAL A 30 22.33 -12.70 45.83
N PRO A 31 23.01 -11.58 46.12
CA PRO A 31 23.51 -10.71 45.06
C PRO A 31 24.57 -11.49 44.27
N GLY A 32 24.22 -11.88 43.05
CA GLY A 32 25.14 -12.53 42.12
C GLY A 32 26.41 -11.70 41.94
N THR A 33 27.53 -12.39 41.69
CA THR A 33 28.86 -11.81 41.40
C THR A 33 28.78 -10.50 40.62
N PRO A 34 29.53 -9.44 41.00
CA PRO A 34 29.44 -8.17 40.32
C PRO A 34 29.93 -8.29 38.87
N LEU A 35 29.03 -8.14 37.90
CA LEU A 35 29.39 -7.86 36.52
C LEU A 35 29.99 -6.45 36.45
N THR A 36 31.19 -6.33 35.89
CA THR A 36 31.80 -5.02 35.65
C THR A 36 31.75 -4.72 34.16
N ILE A 37 30.73 -3.97 33.74
CA ILE A 37 30.66 -3.48 32.36
C ILE A 37 31.58 -2.26 32.26
N THR A 38 32.69 -2.40 31.55
CA THR A 38 33.61 -1.28 31.25
C THR A 38 33.37 -0.85 29.81
N TYR A 39 32.87 0.37 29.58
CA TYR A 39 32.60 0.88 28.23
C TYR A 39 32.93 2.38 28.09
N GLN A 40 33.41 2.79 26.91
CA GLN A 40 33.86 4.16 26.59
C GLN A 40 33.20 4.75 25.33
N GLY A 41 31.87 4.69 25.24
CA GLY A 41 31.11 5.30 24.14
C GLY A 41 29.77 5.90 24.59
N PRO A 42 28.95 6.43 23.67
CA PRO A 42 27.75 7.24 23.98
C PRO A 42 26.53 6.48 24.51
N THR A 43 26.69 5.24 24.97
CA THR A 43 25.59 4.37 25.42
C THR A 43 25.18 4.67 26.87
N ARG A 44 23.92 4.38 27.21
CA ARG A 44 23.41 4.50 28.59
C ARG A 44 23.36 3.11 29.23
N TRP A 45 24.20 2.88 30.22
CA TRP A 45 24.13 1.76 31.16
C TRP A 45 23.81 2.31 32.55
N ASP A 46 22.68 1.89 33.13
CA ASP A 46 22.23 2.35 34.45
C ASP A 46 22.43 1.30 35.57
N GLY A 47 23.12 0.20 35.26
CA GLY A 47 23.29 -0.94 36.16
C GLY A 47 22.28 -2.07 35.97
N ARG A 48 21.19 -1.86 35.21
CA ARG A 48 20.15 -2.87 34.94
C ARG A 48 19.71 -2.93 33.47
N THR A 49 19.87 -1.83 32.75
CA THR A 49 19.44 -1.66 31.37
C THR A 49 20.58 -1.07 30.54
N LEU A 50 20.86 -1.73 29.42
CA LEU A 50 21.80 -1.31 28.39
C LEU A 50 21.02 -0.81 27.18
N THR A 51 21.11 0.47 26.85
CA THR A 51 20.44 1.03 25.66
C THR A 51 21.43 1.19 24.50
N LEU A 52 21.13 0.58 23.35
CA LEU A 52 21.97 0.56 22.15
C LEU A 52 21.19 0.98 20.90
N GLY A 53 21.85 1.66 19.96
CA GLY A 53 21.31 1.81 18.60
C GLY A 53 21.42 0.49 17.82
N ALA A 54 20.42 0.14 17.00
CA ALA A 54 20.49 -1.03 16.13
C ALA A 54 21.78 -1.02 15.28
N GLY A 55 22.46 -2.16 15.19
CA GLY A 55 23.77 -2.30 14.54
C GLY A 55 24.98 -1.95 15.41
N SER A 56 24.78 -1.43 16.63
CA SER A 56 25.88 -1.14 17.55
C SER A 56 26.42 -2.39 18.24
N GLU A 57 27.70 -2.37 18.58
CA GLU A 57 28.36 -3.39 19.38
C GLU A 57 29.02 -2.77 20.60
N VAL A 58 28.92 -3.46 21.74
CA VAL A 58 29.62 -3.08 22.97
C VAL A 58 30.26 -4.30 23.60
N SER A 59 31.43 -4.12 24.19
CA SER A 59 32.13 -5.17 24.91
C SER A 59 32.24 -4.85 26.39
N GLY A 60 32.36 -5.89 27.21
CA GLY A 60 32.55 -5.79 28.65
C GLY A 60 33.29 -7.00 29.20
N THR A 61 33.48 -7.03 30.52
CA THR A 61 34.15 -8.14 31.21
C THR A 61 33.22 -8.80 32.23
N TYR A 62 33.49 -10.07 32.51
CA TYR A 62 32.75 -10.89 33.47
C TYR A 62 33.67 -11.92 34.12
N VAL A 63 33.23 -12.51 35.24
CA VAL A 63 33.98 -13.58 35.91
C VAL A 63 34.00 -14.83 35.00
N PRO A 64 35.19 -15.36 34.63
CA PRO A 64 35.28 -16.55 33.78
C PRO A 64 34.44 -17.74 34.28
N GLY A 65 33.88 -18.50 33.34
CA GLY A 65 33.09 -19.70 33.63
C GLY A 65 31.57 -19.54 33.62
N ALA A 66 31.06 -18.35 33.28
CA ALA A 66 29.63 -18.16 33.01
C ALA A 66 29.24 -18.49 31.55
N THR A 67 28.06 -19.09 31.37
CA THR A 67 27.38 -19.25 30.07
C THR A 67 26.35 -18.14 29.88
N TRP A 68 26.17 -17.72 28.62
CA TRP A 68 25.31 -16.60 28.28
C TRP A 68 24.13 -17.03 27.42
N THR A 69 22.98 -16.42 27.67
CA THR A 69 21.76 -16.59 26.89
C THR A 69 21.13 -15.24 26.60
N SER A 70 20.46 -15.14 25.45
CA SER A 70 19.61 -14.01 25.08
C SER A 70 18.18 -14.52 25.01
N SER A 71 17.24 -13.81 25.64
CA SER A 71 15.82 -14.14 25.54
C SER A 71 15.29 -13.93 24.12
N ASP A 72 15.88 -13.02 23.37
CA ASP A 72 15.58 -12.77 21.95
C ASP A 72 16.88 -12.40 21.18
N PRO A 73 17.52 -13.40 20.51
CA PRO A 73 18.68 -13.18 19.65
C PRO A 73 18.40 -12.32 18.41
N GLY A 74 17.13 -12.17 17.99
CA GLY A 74 16.73 -11.28 16.89
C GLY A 74 16.78 -9.80 17.27
N VAL A 75 16.72 -9.49 18.57
CA VAL A 75 16.88 -8.13 19.12
C VAL A 75 18.32 -7.87 19.56
N ALA A 76 18.91 -8.76 20.36
CA ALA A 76 20.30 -8.62 20.80
C ALA A 76 20.98 -9.98 20.97
N THR A 77 22.21 -10.09 20.50
CA THR A 77 23.04 -11.29 20.72
C THR A 77 24.18 -10.99 21.68
N VAL A 78 24.69 -12.05 22.31
CA VAL A 78 25.86 -11.99 23.18
C VAL A 78 26.82 -13.10 22.81
N THR A 79 28.09 -12.75 22.64
CA THR A 79 29.18 -13.72 22.47
C THR A 79 30.17 -13.51 23.61
N ALA A 80 30.58 -14.59 24.26
CA ALA A 80 31.47 -14.53 25.42
C ALA A 80 32.69 -15.43 25.20
N ALA A 81 33.87 -14.92 25.57
CA ALA A 81 35.13 -15.64 25.57
C ALA A 81 35.44 -16.19 26.96
N SER A 82 36.07 -17.37 27.01
CA SER A 82 36.49 -18.04 28.26
C SER A 82 37.46 -17.21 29.11
N SER A 83 38.11 -16.19 28.52
CA SER A 83 38.97 -15.22 29.20
C SER A 83 38.21 -14.18 30.04
N GLY A 84 36.88 -14.23 30.08
CA GLY A 84 36.06 -13.29 30.88
C GLY A 84 35.70 -12.00 30.13
N THR A 85 35.64 -12.03 28.80
CA THR A 85 35.14 -10.90 27.98
C THR A 85 33.86 -11.28 27.26
N PHE A 86 32.94 -10.34 27.10
CA PHE A 86 31.73 -10.54 26.29
C PHE A 86 31.53 -9.36 25.34
N THR A 87 30.86 -9.62 24.22
CA THR A 87 30.40 -8.64 23.24
C THR A 87 28.90 -8.79 23.05
N VAL A 88 28.17 -7.69 23.20
CA VAL A 88 26.74 -7.59 22.90
C VAL A 88 26.60 -6.89 21.55
N ARG A 89 25.83 -7.50 20.65
CA ARG A 89 25.48 -6.92 19.35
C ARG A 89 23.99 -6.61 19.32
N ALA A 90 23.65 -5.35 19.08
CA ALA A 90 22.29 -4.90 18.86
C ALA A 90 21.87 -5.23 17.42
N VAL A 91 20.85 -6.08 17.26
CA VAL A 91 20.43 -6.60 15.95
C VAL A 91 19.28 -5.77 15.40
N ALA A 92 18.16 -5.71 16.10
CA ALA A 92 16.96 -4.99 15.68
C ALA A 92 16.26 -4.35 16.88
N GLY A 93 15.43 -3.34 16.62
CA GLY A 93 14.71 -2.62 17.67
C GLY A 93 13.84 -3.54 18.53
N GLY A 94 13.88 -3.36 19.86
CA GLY A 94 13.17 -4.22 20.80
C GLY A 94 13.85 -4.29 22.16
N THR A 95 13.34 -5.16 23.03
CA THR A 95 13.97 -5.44 24.33
C THR A 95 14.29 -6.92 24.44
N SER A 96 15.55 -7.24 24.74
CA SER A 96 16.00 -8.59 25.04
C SER A 96 16.69 -8.64 26.39
N THR A 97 16.53 -9.71 27.14
CA THR A 97 17.24 -9.93 28.41
C THR A 97 18.44 -10.82 28.15
N LEU A 98 19.63 -10.34 28.52
CA LEU A 98 20.83 -11.15 28.53
C LEU A 98 21.04 -11.72 29.92
N ARG A 99 21.25 -13.04 30.01
CA ARG A 99 21.44 -13.76 31.27
C ARG A 99 22.76 -14.53 31.25
N ALA A 100 23.60 -14.26 32.24
CA ALA A 100 24.84 -14.99 32.51
C ALA A 100 24.63 -15.96 33.69
N THR A 101 25.02 -17.22 33.54
CA THR A 101 24.85 -18.27 34.56
C THR A 101 26.19 -18.97 34.84
N SER A 102 26.60 -19.08 36.10
CA SER A 102 27.80 -19.78 36.54
C SER A 102 27.51 -20.72 37.72
N ALA A 103 28.51 -21.50 38.16
CA ALA A 103 28.41 -22.33 39.36
C ALA A 103 28.18 -21.52 40.66
N GLN A 104 28.41 -20.20 40.62
CA GLN A 104 28.31 -19.29 41.76
C GLN A 104 26.99 -18.50 41.78
N GLY A 105 26.18 -18.59 40.72
CA GLY A 105 24.89 -17.89 40.61
C GLY A 105 24.56 -17.42 39.19
N ALA A 106 23.47 -16.68 39.05
CA ALA A 106 23.05 -16.09 37.77
C ALA A 106 22.77 -14.60 37.92
N THR A 107 22.95 -13.86 36.83
CA THR A 107 22.68 -12.42 36.74
C THR A 107 22.12 -12.10 35.37
N SER A 108 21.31 -11.05 35.29
CA SER A 108 20.67 -10.64 34.04
C SER A 108 20.50 -9.14 33.96
N PHE A 109 20.50 -8.62 32.73
CA PHE A 109 20.17 -7.24 32.44
C PHE A 109 19.39 -7.13 31.13
N ALA A 110 18.60 -6.07 31.02
CA ALA A 110 17.85 -5.77 29.81
C ALA A 110 18.75 -5.05 28.80
N VAL A 111 18.61 -5.40 27.52
CA VAL A 111 19.17 -4.68 26.38
C VAL A 111 17.99 -4.09 25.60
N VAL A 112 17.90 -2.77 25.61
CA VAL A 112 16.92 -2.01 24.83
C VAL A 112 17.62 -1.54 23.56
N VAL A 113 17.20 -2.07 22.43
CA VAL A 113 17.71 -1.66 21.12
C VAL A 113 16.76 -0.64 20.52
N THR A 114 17.27 0.55 20.23
CA THR A 114 16.54 1.62 19.56
C THR A 114 16.88 1.65 18.07
N THR A 115 15.87 1.74 17.22
CA THR A 115 16.06 2.05 15.80
C THR A 115 16.08 3.56 15.64
N PRO A 116 17.08 4.15 14.94
CA PRO A 116 17.07 5.58 14.64
C PRO A 116 15.77 6.00 13.98
N ALA A 117 15.19 7.11 14.44
CA ALA A 117 13.97 7.65 13.86
C ALA A 117 14.26 8.14 12.44
N SER A 118 13.49 7.66 11.47
CA SER A 118 13.61 8.07 10.07
C SER A 118 12.23 8.25 9.47
N VAL A 119 12.01 9.37 8.78
CA VAL A 119 10.78 9.60 8.01
C VAL A 119 11.06 9.22 6.55
N SER A 120 10.26 8.30 6.03
CA SER A 120 10.36 7.79 4.66
C SER A 120 9.36 8.42 3.70
N GLY A 121 8.31 9.09 4.17
CA GLY A 121 7.32 9.71 3.27
C GLY A 121 6.22 10.48 4.00
N VAL A 122 5.49 11.28 3.22
CA VAL A 122 4.22 11.89 3.61
C VAL A 122 3.24 11.60 2.49
N THR A 123 2.06 11.09 2.84
CA THR A 123 0.94 10.89 1.91
C THR A 123 -0.26 11.67 2.41
N VAL A 124 -1.09 12.19 1.50
CA VAL A 124 -2.31 12.92 1.84
C VAL A 124 -3.47 12.34 1.03
N SER A 125 -4.61 12.14 1.68
CA SER A 125 -5.85 11.73 1.03
C SER A 125 -7.03 12.63 1.45
N PRO A 126 -7.96 12.94 0.53
CA PRO A 126 -7.88 12.70 -0.92
C PRO A 126 -6.72 13.48 -1.58
N GLY A 127 -6.24 12.98 -2.73
CA GLY A 127 -5.13 13.59 -3.49
C GLY A 127 -5.50 14.91 -4.19
N HIS A 128 -6.80 15.19 -4.30
CA HIS A 128 -7.38 16.43 -4.82
C HIS A 128 -8.63 16.78 -3.99
N LEU A 129 -8.99 18.07 -3.92
CA LEU A 129 -10.22 18.52 -3.27
C LEU A 129 -10.96 19.59 -4.09
N ALA A 130 -12.19 19.29 -4.49
CA ALA A 130 -13.11 20.28 -5.07
C ALA A 130 -14.11 20.72 -4.01
N LEU A 131 -14.22 22.03 -3.78
CA LEU A 131 -15.13 22.63 -2.82
C LEU A 131 -15.98 23.71 -3.48
N GLN A 132 -17.11 24.00 -2.83
CA GLN A 132 -17.88 25.19 -3.15
C GLN A 132 -17.48 26.33 -2.24
N VAL A 133 -17.58 27.57 -2.73
CA VAL A 133 -17.35 28.75 -1.88
C VAL A 133 -18.20 28.66 -0.61
N GLY A 134 -17.54 28.80 0.55
CA GLY A 134 -18.17 28.74 1.87
C GLY A 134 -18.28 27.34 2.48
N THR A 135 -17.92 26.27 1.75
CA THR A 135 -17.87 24.90 2.30
C THR A 135 -16.46 24.52 2.74
N SER A 136 -16.37 23.39 3.45
CA SER A 136 -15.09 22.84 3.91
C SER A 136 -14.97 21.36 3.56
N GLY A 137 -13.75 20.90 3.39
CA GLY A 137 -13.39 19.49 3.28
C GLY A 137 -12.23 19.17 4.21
N THR A 138 -11.91 17.88 4.37
CA THR A 138 -10.81 17.46 5.26
C THR A 138 -9.80 16.64 4.48
N LEU A 139 -8.53 17.01 4.62
CA LEU A 139 -7.38 16.25 4.16
C LEU A 139 -6.80 15.45 5.33
N ARG A 140 -6.52 14.17 5.09
CA ARG A 140 -5.85 13.28 6.04
C ARG A 140 -4.43 13.04 5.56
N GLY A 141 -3.46 13.54 6.32
CA GLY A 141 -2.06 13.22 6.09
C GLY A 141 -1.58 12.02 6.91
N VAL A 142 -0.68 11.23 6.35
CA VAL A 142 0.02 10.11 7.00
C VAL A 142 1.52 10.30 6.80
N VAL A 143 2.28 10.13 7.87
CA VAL A 143 3.75 10.14 7.85
C VAL A 143 4.23 8.69 7.98
N ASP A 144 5.04 8.25 7.03
CA ASP A 144 5.65 6.92 7.05
C ASP A 144 7.10 7.02 7.52
N GLY A 145 7.57 6.00 8.24
CA GLY A 145 8.92 6.00 8.81
C GLY A 145 9.30 4.72 9.55
N THR A 146 10.52 4.72 10.10
CA THR A 146 11.05 3.65 10.96
C THR A 146 11.56 4.22 12.28
N GLY A 147 11.60 3.39 13.31
CA GLY A 147 11.93 3.82 14.67
C GLY A 147 10.81 4.65 15.31
N ALA A 148 11.12 5.36 16.38
CA ALA A 148 10.18 6.26 17.06
C ALA A 148 10.23 7.65 16.40
N PHE A 149 9.38 7.90 15.41
CA PHE A 149 9.28 9.17 14.69
C PHE A 149 7.98 9.93 15.03
N SER A 150 7.96 11.25 14.80
CA SER A 150 6.77 12.09 14.96
C SER A 150 5.85 11.94 13.73
N PRO A 151 4.54 11.66 13.93
CA PRO A 151 3.56 11.63 12.85
C PRO A 151 3.00 13.01 12.49
N ASP A 152 3.50 14.09 13.10
CA ASP A 152 2.90 15.41 12.99
C ASP A 152 3.20 16.09 11.65
N LEU A 153 2.22 16.86 11.18
CA LEU A 153 2.27 17.59 9.91
C LEU A 153 2.02 19.08 10.13
N THR A 154 2.72 19.89 9.34
CA THR A 154 2.42 21.31 9.15
C THR A 154 1.71 21.49 7.81
N TRP A 155 0.59 22.21 7.82
CA TRP A 155 -0.22 22.47 6.63
C TRP A 155 -0.08 23.93 6.19
N THR A 156 0.00 24.15 4.87
CA THR A 156 0.07 25.50 4.28
C THR A 156 -0.77 25.58 3.02
N SER A 157 -1.32 26.76 2.73
CA SER A 157 -2.00 27.07 1.47
C SER A 157 -1.15 28.01 0.64
N ALA A 158 -0.96 27.69 -0.64
CA ALA A 158 -0.25 28.55 -1.60
C ALA A 158 -1.02 29.87 -1.88
N ASN A 159 -2.34 29.86 -1.73
CA ASN A 159 -3.21 31.02 -1.89
C ASN A 159 -4.39 30.95 -0.90
N PRO A 160 -4.22 31.51 0.32
CA PRO A 160 -5.25 31.57 1.34
C PRO A 160 -6.52 32.35 0.94
N ALA A 161 -6.46 33.21 -0.09
CA ALA A 161 -7.64 33.92 -0.57
C ALA A 161 -8.63 32.98 -1.30
N VAL A 162 -8.12 31.91 -1.93
CA VAL A 162 -8.94 30.87 -2.57
C VAL A 162 -9.40 29.85 -1.53
N ALA A 163 -8.45 29.24 -0.79
CA ALA A 163 -8.77 28.28 0.26
C ALA A 163 -7.75 28.33 1.41
N THR A 164 -8.24 28.22 2.65
CA THR A 164 -7.41 28.14 3.87
C THR A 164 -7.35 26.71 4.37
N VAL A 165 -6.32 26.35 5.15
CA VAL A 165 -6.19 25.03 5.78
C VAL A 165 -5.83 25.19 7.25
N SER A 166 -6.46 24.40 8.11
CA SER A 166 -6.20 24.36 9.56
C SER A 166 -5.09 23.36 9.91
N ALA A 167 -4.59 23.41 11.15
CA ALA A 167 -3.59 22.46 11.65
C ALA A 167 -4.07 20.99 11.64
N SER A 168 -5.37 20.74 11.68
CA SER A 168 -5.96 19.40 11.60
C SER A 168 -6.29 18.97 10.15
N GLY A 169 -5.87 19.73 9.14
CA GLY A 169 -6.11 19.40 7.73
C GLY A 169 -7.50 19.75 7.20
N VAL A 170 -8.32 20.51 7.94
CA VAL A 170 -9.61 21.02 7.43
C VAL A 170 -9.34 22.19 6.49
N VAL A 171 -9.76 22.05 5.24
CA VAL A 171 -9.66 23.05 4.17
C VAL A 171 -10.98 23.80 4.06
N THR A 172 -10.95 25.12 4.05
CA THR A 172 -12.16 25.98 3.92
C THR A 172 -12.07 26.85 2.67
N ALA A 173 -13.07 26.72 1.81
CA ALA A 173 -13.17 27.45 0.55
C ALA A 173 -13.65 28.88 0.76
N THR A 174 -12.88 29.85 0.28
CA THR A 174 -13.10 31.28 0.53
C THR A 174 -13.53 32.02 -0.74
N GLN A 175 -12.89 31.73 -1.87
CA GLN A 175 -13.17 32.38 -3.15
C GLN A 175 -12.97 31.40 -4.30
N GLU A 176 -13.75 31.57 -5.38
CA GLU A 176 -13.54 30.84 -6.63
C GLU A 176 -12.09 30.95 -7.13
N GLY A 177 -11.55 29.82 -7.59
CA GLY A 177 -10.20 29.72 -8.12
C GLY A 177 -9.55 28.38 -7.76
N SER A 178 -8.25 28.25 -8.07
CA SER A 178 -7.45 27.09 -7.72
C SER A 178 -6.28 27.47 -6.81
N THR A 179 -5.89 26.55 -5.94
CA THR A 179 -4.73 26.68 -5.05
C THR A 179 -4.14 25.31 -4.75
N VAL A 180 -3.01 25.27 -4.06
CA VAL A 180 -2.37 24.02 -3.62
C VAL A 180 -2.21 24.07 -2.11
N ILE A 181 -2.63 22.99 -1.45
CA ILE A 181 -2.39 22.75 -0.03
C ILE A 181 -1.19 21.83 0.13
N THR A 182 -0.23 22.20 0.96
CA THR A 182 0.99 21.41 1.21
C THR A 182 1.01 20.92 2.65
N ALA A 183 1.19 19.60 2.85
CA ALA A 183 1.47 18.99 4.15
C ALA A 183 2.96 18.63 4.23
N VAL A 184 3.64 19.05 5.30
CA VAL A 184 5.08 18.84 5.52
C VAL A 184 5.31 18.14 6.84
N SER A 185 6.16 17.10 6.88
CA SER A 185 6.55 16.45 8.13
C SER A 185 7.25 17.44 9.06
N VAL A 186 6.82 17.47 10.33
CA VAL A 186 7.48 18.27 11.36
C VAL A 186 8.91 17.78 11.63
N GLN A 187 9.16 16.48 11.51
CA GLN A 187 10.47 15.88 11.78
C GLN A 187 11.46 15.97 10.62
N ASP A 188 11.01 15.76 9.36
CA ASP A 188 11.84 15.92 8.18
C ASP A 188 11.15 16.82 7.13
N PRO A 189 11.46 18.12 7.10
CA PRO A 189 10.85 19.08 6.18
C PRO A 189 11.07 18.80 4.70
N ARG A 190 11.97 17.87 4.35
CA ARG A 190 12.16 17.40 2.96
C ARG A 190 11.07 16.42 2.52
N ARG A 191 10.22 15.96 3.44
CA ARG A 191 9.12 15.04 3.18
C ARG A 191 7.81 15.82 3.23
N SER A 192 7.12 15.86 2.10
CA SER A 192 5.88 16.61 1.94
C SER A 192 4.98 15.97 0.88
N ALA A 193 3.70 16.29 0.95
CA ALA A 193 2.73 16.03 -0.11
C ALA A 193 1.96 17.31 -0.45
N GLN A 194 1.54 17.42 -1.70
CA GLN A 194 0.76 18.56 -2.20
C GLN A 194 -0.59 18.06 -2.71
N VAL A 195 -1.62 18.86 -2.48
CA VAL A 195 -3.00 18.57 -2.88
C VAL A 195 -3.55 19.78 -3.64
N PRO A 196 -3.84 19.67 -4.94
CA PRO A 196 -4.60 20.69 -5.65
C PRO A 196 -6.01 20.82 -5.05
N VAL A 197 -6.41 22.07 -4.85
CA VAL A 197 -7.73 22.44 -4.37
C VAL A 197 -8.37 23.41 -5.35
N VAL A 198 -9.59 23.09 -5.79
CA VAL A 198 -10.37 23.98 -6.63
C VAL A 198 -11.66 24.36 -5.93
N VAL A 199 -11.94 25.66 -5.97
CA VAL A 199 -13.12 26.26 -5.38
C VAL A 199 -13.98 26.82 -6.50
N SER A 200 -15.26 26.44 -6.49
CA SER A 200 -16.25 26.91 -7.47
C SER A 200 -17.43 27.58 -6.78
N THR A 201 -18.09 28.52 -7.46
CA THR A 201 -19.40 29.02 -7.06
C THR A 201 -20.55 28.19 -7.63
N ALA A 202 -20.27 27.27 -8.56
CA ALA A 202 -21.29 26.40 -9.13
C ALA A 202 -21.81 25.40 -8.08
N ALA A 203 -23.11 25.15 -8.09
CA ALA A 203 -23.73 24.06 -7.35
C ALA A 203 -23.10 22.71 -7.76
N PRO A 204 -22.97 21.72 -6.86
CA PRO A 204 -22.67 20.37 -7.30
C PRO A 204 -23.87 19.93 -8.16
N PRO A 205 -23.63 19.25 -9.29
CA PRO A 205 -24.70 18.74 -10.13
C PRO A 205 -25.66 17.89 -9.30
N GLN A 206 -26.96 18.04 -9.57
CA GLN A 206 -28.03 17.31 -8.86
C GLN A 206 -28.55 16.12 -9.67
N ASP A 207 -28.06 15.96 -10.89
CA ASP A 207 -28.25 14.84 -11.79
C ASP A 207 -27.23 13.73 -11.54
N GLY A 208 -27.56 12.57 -12.09
CA GLY A 208 -26.67 11.40 -12.08
C GLY A 208 -25.62 11.53 -13.16
N PHE A 209 -24.49 10.86 -12.96
CA PHE A 209 -23.42 10.83 -13.93
C PHE A 209 -23.90 10.23 -15.26
N ASP A 210 -23.61 10.88 -16.39
CA ASP A 210 -23.90 10.40 -17.74
C ASP A 210 -22.63 10.27 -18.59
N VAL A 211 -22.64 9.32 -19.52
CA VAL A 211 -21.59 9.19 -20.53
C VAL A 211 -22.21 9.41 -21.90
N THR A 212 -21.91 10.56 -22.49
CA THR A 212 -22.32 10.90 -23.84
C THR A 212 -21.44 10.19 -24.86
N MET A 213 -22.03 9.23 -25.59
CA MET A 213 -21.36 8.56 -26.69
C MET A 213 -21.37 9.40 -27.97
N VAL A 214 -20.19 9.63 -28.55
CA VAL A 214 -20.02 10.36 -29.80
C VAL A 214 -19.51 9.41 -30.88
N PHE A 215 -20.34 9.16 -31.89
CA PHE A 215 -19.97 8.34 -33.05
C PHE A 215 -19.81 9.23 -34.29
N PRO A 216 -18.57 9.46 -34.76
CA PRO A 216 -18.35 10.14 -36.04
C PRO A 216 -19.09 9.46 -37.19
N GLN A 217 -19.39 10.22 -38.24
CA GLN A 217 -20.10 9.71 -39.42
C GLN A 217 -19.37 8.53 -40.07
N ASP A 218 -18.04 8.56 -40.02
CA ASP A 218 -17.10 7.54 -40.49
C ASP A 218 -16.59 6.62 -39.37
N SER A 219 -17.31 6.52 -38.24
CA SER A 219 -16.93 5.70 -37.08
C SER A 219 -16.67 4.22 -37.40
N GLY A 220 -17.18 3.69 -38.52
CA GLY A 220 -16.99 2.29 -38.90
C GLY A 220 -17.68 1.27 -37.98
N LEU A 221 -18.58 1.73 -37.10
CA LEU A 221 -19.36 0.92 -36.17
C LEU A 221 -20.77 0.63 -36.71
N SER A 222 -21.22 -0.62 -36.59
CA SER A 222 -22.61 -1.01 -36.87
C SER A 222 -23.58 -0.47 -35.82
N SER A 223 -24.89 -0.51 -36.08
CA SER A 223 -25.90 -0.10 -35.08
C SER A 223 -25.91 -1.00 -33.84
N THR A 224 -25.69 -2.31 -34.00
CA THR A 224 -25.63 -3.26 -32.89
C THR A 224 -24.36 -3.07 -32.05
N GLN A 225 -23.25 -2.73 -32.70
CA GLN A 225 -22.01 -2.36 -32.02
C GLN A 225 -22.19 -1.07 -31.23
N LYS A 226 -22.77 -0.01 -31.83
CA LYS A 226 -23.07 1.24 -31.10
C LYS A 226 -23.95 1.01 -29.87
N ALA A 227 -24.94 0.12 -29.96
CA ALA A 227 -25.77 -0.25 -28.81
C ALA A 227 -24.96 -0.92 -27.68
N ALA A 228 -23.89 -1.66 -27.97
CA ALA A 228 -22.99 -2.21 -26.95
C ALA A 228 -22.22 -1.10 -26.21
N PHE A 229 -21.79 -0.05 -26.93
CA PHE A 229 -21.15 1.14 -26.34
C PHE A 229 -22.10 1.92 -25.43
N GLU A 230 -23.33 2.15 -25.89
CA GLU A 230 -24.36 2.81 -25.08
C GLU A 230 -24.72 2.02 -23.82
N LYS A 231 -24.76 0.68 -23.88
CA LYS A 231 -24.97 -0.16 -22.70
C LYS A 231 -23.83 -0.06 -21.69
N ALA A 232 -22.58 -0.04 -22.14
CA ALA A 232 -21.43 0.15 -21.26
C ALA A 232 -21.45 1.55 -20.62
N ALA A 233 -21.80 2.59 -21.39
CA ALA A 233 -22.00 3.95 -20.89
C ALA A 233 -23.06 4.00 -19.78
N GLN A 234 -24.24 3.41 -20.02
CA GLN A 234 -25.30 3.29 -19.00
C GLN A 234 -24.83 2.50 -17.78
N ARG A 235 -24.01 1.46 -17.99
CA ARG A 235 -23.49 0.65 -16.91
C ARG A 235 -22.54 1.46 -16.02
N TRP A 236 -21.58 2.19 -16.58
CA TRP A 236 -20.70 3.08 -15.81
C TRP A 236 -21.46 4.22 -15.12
N SER A 237 -22.46 4.79 -15.81
CA SER A 237 -23.39 5.79 -15.26
C SER A 237 -24.20 5.27 -14.07
N SER A 238 -24.47 3.96 -13.99
CA SER A 238 -25.09 3.35 -12.80
C SER A 238 -24.14 3.15 -11.61
N VAL A 239 -22.83 3.14 -11.88
CA VAL A 239 -21.78 2.92 -10.88
C VAL A 239 -21.36 4.26 -10.27
N ILE A 240 -21.27 5.32 -11.07
CA ILE A 240 -20.94 6.67 -10.63
C ILE A 240 -22.26 7.41 -10.35
N ARG A 241 -22.50 7.79 -9.09
CA ARG A 241 -23.83 8.26 -8.66
C ARG A 241 -24.10 9.71 -9.03
N ALA A 242 -23.13 10.57 -8.81
CA ALA A 242 -23.31 12.01 -8.91
C ALA A 242 -22.61 12.53 -10.17
N GLY A 243 -23.30 13.41 -10.89
CA GLY A 243 -22.71 14.15 -11.99
C GLY A 243 -21.53 15.04 -11.55
N LEU A 244 -20.80 15.51 -12.54
CA LEU A 244 -19.70 16.45 -12.51
C LEU A 244 -20.16 17.76 -13.18
N PRO A 245 -19.67 18.93 -12.74
CA PRO A 245 -20.12 20.20 -13.31
C PRO A 245 -19.92 20.26 -14.82
N ASP A 246 -20.92 20.76 -15.54
CA ASP A 246 -20.85 20.96 -16.97
C ASP A 246 -19.63 21.81 -17.34
N LEU A 247 -18.95 21.39 -18.40
CA LEU A 247 -17.82 22.09 -18.97
C LEU A 247 -18.15 22.56 -20.39
N PRO A 248 -18.10 23.88 -20.66
CA PRO A 248 -18.29 24.38 -22.00
C PRO A 248 -17.04 24.17 -22.86
N GLY A 249 -17.25 23.90 -24.15
CA GLY A 249 -16.18 23.89 -25.16
C GLY A 249 -15.05 22.88 -24.94
N VAL A 250 -15.35 21.73 -24.34
CA VAL A 250 -14.41 20.60 -24.17
C VAL A 250 -13.95 20.10 -25.54
N PHE A 251 -12.65 19.85 -25.67
CA PHE A 251 -12.04 19.28 -26.87
C PHE A 251 -12.30 17.79 -26.93
N LEU A 252 -12.70 17.34 -28.11
CA LEU A 252 -12.83 15.93 -28.47
C LEU A 252 -11.81 15.59 -29.57
N PRO A 253 -11.44 14.30 -29.71
CA PRO A 253 -10.71 13.80 -30.86
C PRO A 253 -11.30 14.32 -32.19
N GLY A 254 -10.43 14.69 -33.13
CA GLY A 254 -10.84 15.29 -34.40
C GLY A 254 -11.06 16.80 -34.38
N ASN A 255 -10.55 17.51 -33.36
CA ASN A 255 -10.65 18.97 -33.19
C ASN A 255 -12.08 19.50 -33.09
N VAL A 256 -12.99 18.67 -32.56
CA VAL A 256 -14.37 19.07 -32.27
C VAL A 256 -14.43 19.69 -30.87
N ARG A 257 -15.29 20.69 -30.68
CA ARG A 257 -15.63 21.21 -29.36
C ARG A 257 -17.11 21.00 -29.09
N MET A 258 -17.43 20.60 -27.87
CA MET A 258 -18.81 20.54 -27.39
C MET A 258 -18.88 20.89 -25.92
N ASP A 259 -20.06 21.31 -25.48
CA ASP A 259 -20.38 21.39 -24.07
C ASP A 259 -20.60 19.95 -23.57
N VAL A 260 -19.95 19.60 -22.48
CA VAL A 260 -20.01 18.27 -21.88
C VAL A 260 -20.52 18.42 -20.47
N ASP A 261 -21.58 17.69 -20.14
CA ASP A 261 -22.08 17.55 -18.79
C ASP A 261 -21.04 16.80 -17.93
N ASP A 262 -20.88 15.50 -18.20
CA ASP A 262 -20.07 14.59 -17.39
C ASP A 262 -18.85 14.02 -18.11
N LEU A 263 -19.08 13.29 -19.20
CA LEU A 263 -18.02 12.69 -19.99
C LEU A 263 -18.51 12.47 -21.42
N ALA A 264 -17.74 12.95 -22.40
CA ALA A 264 -17.97 12.64 -23.81
C ALA A 264 -16.91 11.69 -24.36
N ILE A 265 -17.33 10.57 -24.96
CA ILE A 265 -16.40 9.57 -25.49
C ILE A 265 -16.59 9.42 -26.99
N VAL A 266 -15.54 9.74 -27.76
CA VAL A 266 -15.51 9.49 -29.19
C VAL A 266 -15.17 8.02 -29.44
N SER A 267 -16.01 7.32 -30.19
CA SER A 267 -15.82 5.89 -30.47
C SER A 267 -15.79 5.59 -31.95
N SER A 268 -14.79 4.81 -32.38
CA SER A 268 -14.60 4.44 -33.78
C SER A 268 -13.87 3.11 -33.94
N THR A 269 -13.86 2.58 -35.16
CA THR A 269 -12.98 1.48 -35.57
C THR A 269 -11.88 2.00 -36.48
N LYS A 270 -10.65 1.49 -36.28
CA LYS A 270 -9.49 1.75 -37.14
C LYS A 270 -8.69 0.46 -37.28
N ALA A 271 -7.83 0.36 -38.28
CA ALA A 271 -6.86 -0.73 -38.32
C ALA A 271 -5.78 -0.46 -37.25
N ILE A 272 -5.57 -1.40 -36.33
CA ILE A 272 -4.56 -1.28 -35.27
C ILE A 272 -3.37 -2.18 -35.62
N ASP A 273 -3.54 -3.50 -35.54
CA ASP A 273 -2.47 -4.47 -35.80
C ASP A 273 -2.95 -5.77 -36.45
N GLY A 274 -4.22 -5.83 -36.84
CA GLY A 274 -4.82 -7.00 -37.48
C GLY A 274 -5.49 -7.91 -36.47
N GLN A 275 -5.71 -9.17 -36.84
CA GLN A 275 -6.54 -10.05 -36.00
C GLN A 275 -5.77 -10.60 -34.79
N GLY A 276 -6.33 -10.42 -33.59
CA GLY A 276 -6.00 -11.23 -32.41
C GLY A 276 -4.88 -10.72 -31.51
N ASN A 277 -4.33 -9.53 -31.78
CA ASN A 277 -3.41 -8.86 -30.87
C ASN A 277 -4.16 -7.75 -30.11
N THR A 278 -4.02 -6.48 -30.51
CA THR A 278 -4.64 -5.35 -29.82
C THR A 278 -6.08 -5.18 -30.29
N VAL A 279 -7.02 -5.66 -29.49
CA VAL A 279 -8.45 -5.64 -29.84
C VAL A 279 -9.06 -4.24 -29.78
N ALA A 280 -8.54 -3.38 -28.90
CA ALA A 280 -8.96 -2.00 -28.72
C ALA A 280 -7.90 -1.21 -27.94
N MET A 281 -8.04 0.12 -27.95
CA MET A 281 -7.32 1.03 -27.08
C MET A 281 -8.24 2.17 -26.66
N ALA A 282 -8.04 2.65 -25.44
CA ALA A 282 -8.82 3.75 -24.91
C ALA A 282 -8.09 4.56 -23.86
N GLY A 283 -8.56 5.79 -23.67
CA GLY A 283 -8.08 6.62 -22.59
C GLY A 283 -8.68 8.02 -22.57
N PRO A 284 -8.34 8.80 -21.54
CA PRO A 284 -8.74 10.19 -21.44
C PRO A 284 -8.10 11.01 -22.57
N TYR A 285 -8.86 11.93 -23.16
CA TYR A 285 -8.40 12.87 -24.18
C TYR A 285 -8.20 14.26 -23.59
N GLN A 286 -9.16 14.72 -22.79
CA GLN A 286 -9.03 15.94 -22.00
C GLN A 286 -9.44 15.66 -20.56
N LEU A 287 -8.61 16.10 -19.61
CA LEU A 287 -8.96 16.10 -18.19
C LEU A 287 -9.63 17.42 -17.79
N ARG A 288 -10.49 17.32 -16.79
CA ARG A 288 -11.12 18.44 -16.11
C ARG A 288 -10.05 19.22 -15.35
N PRO A 289 -9.98 20.54 -15.50
CA PRO A 289 -8.93 21.36 -14.89
C PRO A 289 -9.04 21.40 -13.36
N ASP A 290 -10.22 21.14 -12.81
CA ASP A 290 -10.48 21.24 -11.39
C ASP A 290 -10.09 19.97 -10.63
N ARG A 291 -10.45 18.79 -11.14
CA ARG A 291 -10.37 17.52 -10.40
C ARG A 291 -9.56 16.42 -11.07
N LEU A 292 -8.93 16.71 -12.21
CA LEU A 292 -8.17 15.77 -13.03
C LEU A 292 -8.93 14.49 -13.46
N LEU A 293 -10.25 14.47 -13.28
CA LEU A 293 -11.11 13.46 -13.88
C LEU A 293 -11.29 13.75 -15.38
N PRO A 294 -11.48 12.75 -16.24
CA PRO A 294 -11.80 12.92 -17.64
C PRO A 294 -13.02 13.82 -17.89
N ALA A 295 -12.89 14.73 -18.86
CA ALA A 295 -13.99 15.48 -19.48
C ALA A 295 -14.33 14.88 -20.86
N SER A 296 -13.32 14.36 -21.56
CA SER A 296 -13.51 13.63 -22.81
C SER A 296 -12.53 12.47 -22.94
N GLY A 297 -12.85 11.52 -23.83
CA GLY A 297 -11.98 10.39 -24.14
C GLY A 297 -12.16 9.86 -25.55
N GLU A 298 -11.30 8.91 -25.91
CA GLU A 298 -11.37 8.18 -27.17
C GLU A 298 -11.36 6.68 -26.89
N MET A 299 -12.17 5.93 -27.65
CA MET A 299 -12.09 4.48 -27.77
C MET A 299 -11.93 4.11 -29.25
N ILE A 300 -10.90 3.35 -29.55
CA ILE A 300 -10.60 2.86 -30.90
C ILE A 300 -10.55 1.34 -30.86
N PHE A 301 -11.44 0.69 -31.61
CA PHE A 301 -11.48 -0.77 -31.73
C PHE A 301 -10.81 -1.22 -33.03
N ASP A 302 -10.09 -2.35 -33.01
CA ASP A 302 -9.54 -2.88 -34.25
C ASP A 302 -10.68 -3.36 -35.15
N SER A 303 -10.78 -2.73 -36.33
CA SER A 303 -11.67 -3.11 -37.41
C SER A 303 -11.58 -4.60 -37.80
N ALA A 304 -10.41 -5.24 -37.59
CA ALA A 304 -10.19 -6.65 -37.85
C ALA A 304 -10.84 -7.58 -36.81
N ASP A 305 -11.06 -7.09 -35.57
CA ASP A 305 -11.51 -7.92 -34.45
C ASP A 305 -12.95 -7.64 -34.00
N ILE A 306 -13.48 -6.43 -34.21
CA ILE A 306 -14.76 -6.04 -33.61
C ILE A 306 -15.94 -6.93 -34.00
N ASN A 307 -16.02 -7.36 -35.27
CA ASN A 307 -17.09 -8.26 -35.73
C ASN A 307 -16.98 -9.64 -35.07
N ARG A 308 -15.77 -10.11 -34.78
CA ARG A 308 -15.52 -11.36 -34.07
C ARG A 308 -15.91 -11.24 -32.60
N LEU A 309 -15.55 -10.14 -31.94
CA LEU A 309 -15.95 -9.86 -30.57
C LEU A 309 -17.48 -9.83 -30.42
N GLU A 310 -18.17 -9.20 -31.36
CA GLU A 310 -19.63 -9.16 -31.39
C GLU A 310 -20.22 -10.55 -31.58
N ALA A 311 -19.74 -11.32 -32.57
CA ALA A 311 -20.21 -12.68 -32.83
C ALA A 311 -19.96 -13.65 -31.66
N GLN A 312 -18.92 -13.39 -30.86
CA GLN A 312 -18.57 -14.19 -29.68
C GLN A 312 -19.27 -13.70 -28.40
N GLY A 313 -20.06 -12.63 -28.46
CA GLY A 313 -20.72 -12.04 -27.30
C GLY A 313 -19.75 -11.38 -26.31
N GLN A 314 -18.55 -11.03 -26.76
CA GLN A 314 -17.48 -10.43 -25.94
C GLN A 314 -17.42 -8.91 -26.06
N LEU A 315 -18.04 -8.33 -27.10
CA LEU A 315 -17.93 -6.90 -27.39
C LEU A 315 -18.35 -6.02 -26.20
N GLU A 316 -19.50 -6.28 -25.58
CA GLU A 316 -19.99 -5.47 -24.45
C GLU A 316 -18.98 -5.42 -23.31
N SER A 317 -18.33 -6.53 -22.98
CA SER A 317 -17.35 -6.58 -21.89
C SER A 317 -16.04 -5.88 -22.25
N VAL A 318 -15.59 -5.96 -23.51
CA VAL A 318 -14.40 -5.22 -23.97
C VAL A 318 -14.69 -3.72 -23.97
N VAL A 319 -15.85 -3.30 -24.45
CA VAL A 319 -16.28 -1.89 -24.36
C VAL A 319 -16.33 -1.42 -22.91
N MET A 320 -16.86 -2.24 -21.99
CA MET A 320 -16.88 -1.92 -20.57
C MET A 320 -15.46 -1.67 -20.02
N HIS A 321 -14.51 -2.52 -20.40
CA HIS A 321 -13.10 -2.42 -20.04
C HIS A 321 -12.44 -1.14 -20.59
N GLU A 322 -12.55 -0.91 -21.90
CA GLU A 322 -11.98 0.26 -22.57
C GLU A 322 -12.55 1.57 -22.01
N MET A 323 -13.85 1.60 -21.73
CA MET A 323 -14.49 2.76 -21.12
C MET A 323 -14.00 3.00 -19.68
N GLY A 324 -13.61 1.94 -18.96
CA GLY A 324 -12.91 2.05 -17.68
C GLY A 324 -11.57 2.79 -17.81
N HIS A 325 -10.80 2.52 -18.87
CA HIS A 325 -9.58 3.28 -19.16
C HIS A 325 -9.85 4.73 -19.49
N VAL A 326 -10.93 5.03 -20.22
CA VAL A 326 -11.36 6.42 -20.43
C VAL A 326 -11.67 7.11 -19.11
N LEU A 327 -12.33 6.44 -18.17
CA LEU A 327 -12.68 6.96 -16.85
C LEU A 327 -11.48 7.20 -15.92
N GLY A 328 -10.29 6.69 -16.28
CA GLY A 328 -9.06 6.89 -15.53
C GLY A 328 -8.49 5.63 -14.88
N LEU A 329 -9.18 4.49 -14.98
CA LEU A 329 -8.67 3.23 -14.44
C LEU A 329 -7.44 2.81 -15.24
N GLY A 330 -6.31 2.61 -14.59
CA GLY A 330 -5.03 2.31 -15.24
C GLY A 330 -4.33 3.51 -15.87
N THR A 331 -5.09 4.44 -16.47
CA THR A 331 -4.56 5.61 -17.20
C THR A 331 -4.23 6.79 -16.29
N LEU A 332 -4.89 6.91 -15.14
CA LEU A 332 -4.69 7.99 -14.15
C LEU A 332 -4.18 7.46 -12.79
N TRP A 333 -3.57 6.27 -12.78
CA TRP A 333 -3.09 5.63 -11.56
C TRP A 333 -1.71 6.09 -11.08
N SER A 334 -1.01 6.94 -11.83
CA SER A 334 0.39 7.30 -11.56
C SER A 334 0.68 7.70 -10.09
N GLU A 335 -0.23 8.42 -9.44
CA GLU A 335 -0.10 8.84 -8.04
C GLU A 335 -0.45 7.75 -7.02
N TYR A 336 -1.16 6.72 -7.45
CA TYR A 336 -1.61 5.60 -6.63
C TYR A 336 -0.73 4.36 -6.78
N LEU A 337 0.17 4.32 -7.76
CA LEU A 337 1.07 3.19 -7.95
C LEU A 337 2.26 3.25 -7.00
N THR A 338 2.48 2.13 -6.34
CA THR A 338 3.67 1.84 -5.53
C THR A 338 4.41 0.67 -6.14
N TYR A 339 5.71 0.81 -6.35
CA TYR A 339 6.53 -0.22 -6.97
C TYR A 339 7.97 -0.16 -6.48
N ALA A 340 8.66 -1.31 -6.58
CA ALA A 340 10.08 -1.39 -6.30
C ALA A 340 10.88 -1.09 -7.59
N GLY A 341 11.70 -0.04 -7.58
CA GLY A 341 12.50 0.37 -8.74
C GLY A 341 12.34 1.87 -9.07
N GLY A 342 12.95 2.32 -10.17
CA GLY A 342 12.93 3.72 -10.60
C GLY A 342 11.68 4.13 -11.39
N ALA A 343 11.06 3.18 -12.10
CA ALA A 343 9.88 3.40 -12.92
C ALA A 343 8.99 2.17 -12.95
N CYS A 344 7.71 2.37 -13.25
CA CYS A 344 6.74 1.28 -13.33
C CYS A 344 7.11 0.26 -14.44
N SER A 345 7.68 0.72 -15.56
CA SER A 345 8.09 -0.14 -16.69
C SER A 345 9.05 -1.26 -16.29
N ASP A 346 9.93 -1.00 -15.31
CA ASP A 346 11.01 -1.90 -14.93
C ASP A 346 10.68 -2.67 -13.64
N ALA A 347 9.59 -2.31 -12.98
CA ALA A 347 9.16 -2.92 -11.74
C ALA A 347 8.69 -4.35 -11.97
N THR A 348 9.13 -5.26 -11.11
CA THR A 348 8.66 -6.66 -11.04
C THR A 348 7.61 -6.86 -9.96
N ARG A 349 7.13 -5.74 -9.38
CA ARG A 349 6.06 -5.70 -8.40
C ARG A 349 5.44 -4.32 -8.39
N ILE A 350 4.17 -4.24 -8.74
CA ILE A 350 3.39 -3.00 -8.76
C ILE A 350 2.12 -3.20 -7.94
N GLN A 351 1.78 -2.21 -7.12
CA GLN A 351 0.60 -2.23 -6.29
C GLN A 351 -0.11 -0.88 -6.34
N PHE A 352 -1.43 -0.91 -6.45
CA PHE A 352 -2.27 0.27 -6.28
C PHE A 352 -2.56 0.50 -4.79
N SER A 353 -2.35 1.73 -4.34
CA SER A 353 -2.38 2.13 -2.92
C SER A 353 -3.63 2.90 -2.50
N GLY A 354 -4.60 3.07 -3.41
CA GLY A 354 -5.87 3.72 -3.09
C GLY A 354 -6.62 2.99 -1.97
N ALA A 355 -7.07 3.76 -0.98
CA ALA A 355 -7.60 3.23 0.27
C ALA A 355 -8.94 2.51 0.07
N ARG A 356 -9.78 3.00 -0.85
CA ARG A 356 -11.10 2.41 -1.13
C ARG A 356 -10.97 1.10 -1.87
N ALA A 357 -10.15 1.05 -2.92
CA ALA A 357 -9.82 -0.17 -3.64
C ALA A 357 -9.17 -1.21 -2.71
N LEU A 358 -8.22 -0.78 -1.87
CA LEU A 358 -7.54 -1.67 -0.93
C LEU A 358 -8.51 -2.25 0.11
N SER A 359 -9.43 -1.44 0.64
CA SER A 359 -10.47 -1.91 1.56
C SER A 359 -11.39 -2.96 0.90
N ALA A 360 -11.78 -2.74 -0.35
CA ALA A 360 -12.58 -3.69 -1.11
C ALA A 360 -11.80 -4.99 -1.37
N TYR A 361 -10.53 -4.88 -1.79
CA TYR A 361 -9.65 -6.03 -2.01
C TYR A 361 -9.48 -6.88 -0.75
N ARG A 362 -9.27 -6.25 0.41
CA ARG A 362 -9.19 -6.92 1.72
C ARG A 362 -10.49 -7.66 2.06
N THR A 363 -11.65 -7.08 1.73
CA THR A 363 -12.96 -7.71 1.95
C THR A 363 -13.13 -8.97 1.10
N LEU A 364 -12.52 -9.02 -0.09
CA LEU A 364 -12.49 -10.21 -0.95
C LEU A 364 -11.46 -11.27 -0.50
N GLY A 365 -10.76 -11.06 0.62
CA GLY A 365 -9.72 -11.96 1.13
C GLY A 365 -8.29 -11.59 0.70
N GLY A 366 -8.11 -10.42 0.10
CA GLY A 366 -6.83 -9.88 -0.32
C GLY A 366 -5.82 -9.76 0.83
N THR A 367 -4.60 -10.26 0.64
CA THR A 367 -3.55 -10.27 1.69
C THR A 367 -2.37 -9.34 1.41
N ALA A 368 -2.18 -8.92 0.16
CA ALA A 368 -1.10 -8.03 -0.24
C ALA A 368 -1.17 -6.64 0.41
N ALA A 369 -0.02 -5.96 0.52
CA ALA A 369 0.07 -4.62 1.11
C ALA A 369 -0.75 -3.57 0.36
N GLY A 370 -0.71 -3.57 -0.97
CA GLY A 370 -1.61 -2.84 -1.86
C GLY A 370 -2.30 -3.80 -2.84
N VAL A 371 -3.22 -3.27 -3.65
CA VAL A 371 -3.94 -4.08 -4.66
C VAL A 371 -2.98 -4.46 -5.79
N PRO A 372 -2.79 -5.75 -6.12
CA PRO A 372 -1.85 -6.17 -7.16
C PRO A 372 -2.18 -5.61 -8.56
N VAL A 373 -1.21 -4.93 -9.17
CA VAL A 373 -1.26 -4.37 -10.53
C VAL A 373 -0.31 -5.18 -11.43
N GLU A 374 -0.65 -5.29 -12.71
CA GLU A 374 0.14 -6.07 -13.66
C GLU A 374 1.57 -5.55 -13.80
N ASP A 375 2.54 -6.45 -13.61
CA ASP A 375 3.99 -6.21 -13.63
C ASP A 375 4.73 -7.03 -14.70
N GLY A 376 4.03 -7.97 -15.33
CA GLY A 376 4.42 -8.65 -16.55
C GLY A 376 3.90 -7.96 -17.81
N PHE A 377 4.14 -8.61 -18.94
CA PHE A 377 3.65 -8.21 -20.27
C PHE A 377 4.14 -6.82 -20.75
N GLY A 378 3.74 -6.45 -21.96
CA GLY A 378 4.18 -5.21 -22.62
C GLY A 378 3.50 -3.95 -22.09
N THR A 379 3.83 -2.79 -22.69
CA THR A 379 3.34 -1.46 -22.29
C THR A 379 1.82 -1.29 -22.36
N GLY A 380 1.11 -2.13 -23.12
CA GLY A 380 -0.35 -2.12 -23.19
C GLY A 380 -1.05 -2.82 -22.03
N THR A 381 -0.33 -3.56 -21.18
CA THR A 381 -0.92 -4.34 -20.09
C THR A 381 -0.31 -3.93 -18.74
N LYS A 382 1.02 -3.85 -18.68
CA LYS A 382 1.77 -3.49 -17.49
C LYS A 382 1.36 -2.12 -16.95
N CYS A 383 1.30 -1.96 -15.63
CA CYS A 383 0.96 -0.71 -14.91
C CYS A 383 -0.49 -0.22 -15.05
N ALA A 384 -1.26 -0.71 -16.02
CA ALA A 384 -2.60 -0.19 -16.33
C ALA A 384 -3.74 -1.14 -15.93
N HIS A 385 -3.43 -2.36 -15.52
CA HIS A 385 -4.41 -3.41 -15.26
C HIS A 385 -4.25 -4.02 -13.88
N TRP A 386 -5.32 -4.60 -13.36
CA TRP A 386 -5.19 -5.54 -12.27
C TRP A 386 -4.38 -6.75 -12.72
N LYS A 387 -3.59 -7.31 -11.79
CA LYS A 387 -2.70 -8.44 -12.09
C LYS A 387 -3.52 -9.67 -12.49
N GLU A 388 -3.31 -10.20 -13.70
CA GLU A 388 -4.11 -11.29 -14.26
C GLU A 388 -4.05 -12.54 -13.39
N SER A 389 -2.86 -12.89 -12.87
CA SER A 389 -2.69 -14.06 -12.01
C SER A 389 -3.41 -13.97 -10.66
N VAL A 390 -3.86 -12.78 -10.25
CA VAL A 390 -4.64 -12.58 -9.01
C VAL A 390 -6.13 -12.45 -9.30
N PHE A 391 -6.48 -11.70 -10.35
CA PHE A 391 -7.86 -11.31 -10.61
C PHE A 391 -8.55 -12.13 -11.71
N GLN A 392 -7.79 -12.72 -12.63
CA GLN A 392 -8.28 -13.53 -13.74
C GLN A 392 -9.45 -12.85 -14.47
N THR A 393 -10.68 -13.30 -14.23
CA THR A 393 -11.87 -12.87 -14.96
C THR A 393 -12.38 -11.47 -14.61
N GLU A 394 -11.71 -10.68 -13.77
CA GLU A 394 -12.18 -9.32 -13.47
C GLU A 394 -12.10 -8.40 -14.71
N VAL A 395 -13.08 -7.51 -14.89
CA VAL A 395 -13.21 -6.74 -16.13
C VAL A 395 -12.00 -5.86 -16.48
N MET A 396 -11.22 -5.38 -15.50
CA MET A 396 -10.06 -4.51 -15.68
C MET A 396 -8.72 -5.26 -15.60
N THR A 397 -8.71 -6.59 -15.77
CA THR A 397 -7.48 -7.29 -16.14
C THR A 397 -7.21 -7.13 -17.64
N GLY A 398 -5.95 -7.24 -18.05
CA GLY A 398 -5.55 -6.92 -19.43
C GLY A 398 -5.83 -8.02 -20.47
N PHE A 399 -6.66 -9.02 -20.14
CA PHE A 399 -6.95 -10.15 -21.01
C PHE A 399 -8.45 -10.42 -21.13
N ILE A 400 -8.90 -10.72 -22.35
CA ILE A 400 -10.26 -11.20 -22.57
C ILE A 400 -10.37 -12.62 -22.05
N ASN A 401 -11.12 -12.78 -20.96
CA ASN A 401 -11.40 -14.08 -20.37
C ASN A 401 -12.66 -14.72 -20.95
N VAL A 402 -12.69 -16.05 -21.00
CA VAL A 402 -13.87 -16.81 -21.46
C VAL A 402 -14.91 -16.83 -20.33
N GLY A 403 -16.11 -16.30 -20.61
CA GLY A 403 -17.21 -16.26 -19.66
C GLY A 403 -17.55 -14.84 -19.21
N ARG A 404 -18.16 -14.71 -18.04
CA ARG A 404 -18.50 -13.38 -17.47
C ARG A 404 -17.24 -12.70 -16.95
N MET A 405 -17.08 -11.42 -17.28
CA MET A 405 -16.03 -10.56 -16.74
C MET A 405 -16.65 -9.50 -15.83
N PRO A 406 -16.87 -9.80 -14.53
CA PRO A 406 -17.60 -8.92 -13.63
C PRO A 406 -16.82 -7.65 -13.29
N LEU A 407 -17.55 -6.54 -13.12
CA LEU A 407 -17.05 -5.33 -12.50
C LEU A 407 -17.00 -5.51 -10.97
N SER A 408 -15.80 -5.69 -10.42
CA SER A 408 -15.63 -5.94 -8.98
C SER A 408 -15.76 -4.68 -8.12
N SER A 409 -15.99 -4.88 -6.81
CA SER A 409 -15.94 -3.80 -5.82
C SER A 409 -14.56 -3.15 -5.70
N VAL A 410 -13.49 -3.84 -6.11
CA VAL A 410 -12.13 -3.29 -6.16
C VAL A 410 -12.01 -2.21 -7.22
N THR A 411 -12.50 -2.48 -8.42
CA THR A 411 -12.55 -1.51 -9.53
C THR A 411 -13.44 -0.32 -9.20
N VAL A 412 -14.61 -0.56 -8.59
CA VAL A 412 -15.47 0.54 -8.09
C VAL A 412 -14.75 1.37 -7.02
N GLY A 413 -13.98 0.71 -6.14
CA GLY A 413 -13.15 1.39 -5.15
C GLY A 413 -12.07 2.27 -5.78
N ALA A 414 -11.44 1.81 -6.87
CA ALA A 414 -10.43 2.59 -7.57
C ALA A 414 -11.01 3.87 -8.20
N LEU A 415 -12.24 3.84 -8.72
CA LEU A 415 -12.95 5.06 -9.14
C LEU A 415 -13.19 6.02 -7.96
N ALA A 416 -13.59 5.49 -6.80
CA ALA A 416 -13.75 6.33 -5.59
C ALA A 416 -12.42 6.97 -5.17
N ASP A 417 -11.32 6.23 -5.28
CA ASP A 417 -9.97 6.75 -4.98
C ASP A 417 -9.57 7.85 -5.97
N LEU A 418 -9.94 7.74 -7.26
CA LEU A 418 -9.75 8.80 -8.26
C LEU A 418 -10.60 10.06 -8.01
N GLY A 419 -11.65 9.96 -7.19
CA GLY A 419 -12.49 11.09 -6.78
C GLY A 419 -13.91 11.08 -7.34
N TYR A 420 -14.35 9.99 -7.98
CA TYR A 420 -15.76 9.83 -8.34
C TYR A 420 -16.62 9.51 -7.11
N ASP A 421 -17.86 10.02 -7.08
CA ASP A 421 -18.86 9.50 -6.14
C ASP A 421 -19.45 8.20 -6.68
N VAL A 422 -19.20 7.08 -6.00
CA VAL A 422 -19.57 5.75 -6.51
C VAL A 422 -20.59 5.03 -5.65
N ASN A 423 -21.37 4.17 -6.30
CA ASN A 423 -22.26 3.19 -5.68
C ASN A 423 -21.58 1.81 -5.60
N PHE A 424 -21.03 1.45 -4.45
CA PHE A 424 -20.47 0.11 -4.24
C PHE A 424 -21.50 -1.01 -4.40
N GLY A 425 -22.80 -0.74 -4.20
CA GLY A 425 -23.87 -1.71 -4.43
C GLY A 425 -24.11 -2.01 -5.91
N ALA A 426 -23.55 -1.19 -6.82
CA ALA A 426 -23.58 -1.45 -8.26
C ALA A 426 -22.45 -2.40 -8.69
N ALA A 427 -21.53 -2.80 -7.82
CA ALA A 427 -20.52 -3.82 -8.14
C ALA A 427 -21.18 -5.20 -8.34
N GLU A 428 -20.60 -6.02 -9.21
CA GLU A 428 -21.05 -7.39 -9.43
C GLU A 428 -20.43 -8.35 -8.42
N ALA A 429 -21.14 -9.45 -8.16
CA ALA A 429 -20.61 -10.52 -7.33
C ALA A 429 -19.32 -11.08 -7.94
N TYR A 430 -18.24 -11.03 -7.15
CA TYR A 430 -16.92 -11.44 -7.57
C TYR A 430 -16.13 -11.94 -6.37
N THR A 431 -15.24 -12.92 -6.59
CA THR A 431 -14.38 -13.52 -5.57
C THR A 431 -12.98 -13.66 -6.15
N LEU A 432 -11.94 -13.38 -5.36
CA LEU A 432 -10.55 -13.56 -5.77
C LEU A 432 -10.28 -15.05 -6.07
N PRO A 433 -9.97 -15.41 -7.32
CA PRO A 433 -9.84 -16.81 -7.71
C PRO A 433 -8.62 -17.52 -7.10
N ASP A 434 -7.49 -16.80 -6.98
CA ASP A 434 -6.26 -17.33 -6.41
C ASP A 434 -5.76 -16.44 -5.28
N ILE A 435 -5.90 -16.93 -4.04
CA ILE A 435 -5.41 -16.22 -2.86
C ILE A 435 -3.92 -16.45 -2.59
N HIS A 436 -3.31 -17.46 -3.20
CA HIS A 436 -1.90 -17.79 -3.03
C HIS A 436 -1.01 -16.93 -3.93
N ALA A 437 -1.50 -16.55 -5.11
CA ALA A 437 -0.85 -15.62 -6.04
C ALA A 437 -0.67 -14.18 -5.49
N GLN A 438 -1.15 -13.92 -4.26
CA GLN A 438 -1.12 -12.60 -3.63
C GLN A 438 0.13 -12.33 -2.78
N THR A 439 0.98 -13.34 -2.58
CA THR A 439 2.16 -13.24 -1.69
C THR A 439 3.46 -13.02 -2.44
N ALA A 440 4.41 -12.33 -1.79
CA ALA A 440 5.64 -11.81 -2.37
C ALA A 440 6.76 -12.85 -2.68
N ALA A 441 6.48 -14.15 -2.66
CA ALA A 441 7.53 -15.16 -2.49
C ALA A 441 7.79 -16.11 -3.67
N GLU A 442 6.97 -16.14 -4.73
CA GLU A 442 7.21 -17.09 -5.84
C GLU A 442 7.12 -16.38 -7.20
N PRO A 443 8.09 -16.58 -8.11
CA PRO A 443 7.88 -16.27 -9.52
C PRO A 443 6.73 -17.16 -10.01
N LEU A 444 5.57 -16.56 -10.23
CA LEU A 444 4.43 -17.27 -10.80
C LEU A 444 4.80 -17.69 -12.22
N ASN A 445 4.95 -18.99 -12.44
CA ASN A 445 5.03 -19.56 -13.78
C ASN A 445 3.63 -19.49 -14.39
N GLU A 446 3.31 -18.34 -14.96
CA GLU A 446 2.01 -18.09 -15.59
C GLU A 446 1.88 -18.94 -16.86
N ARG A 447 0.82 -19.74 -16.93
CA ARG A 447 0.34 -20.33 -18.18
C ARG A 447 -0.85 -19.53 -18.65
N VAL A 448 -0.62 -18.63 -19.59
CA VAL A 448 -1.70 -18.04 -20.39
C VAL A 448 -2.43 -19.18 -21.10
N LEU A 449 -3.73 -19.36 -20.80
CA LEU A 449 -4.60 -20.18 -21.63
C LEU A 449 -4.94 -19.36 -22.87
N SER A 450 -4.03 -19.32 -23.84
CA SER A 450 -4.35 -18.76 -25.15
C SER A 450 -5.50 -19.57 -25.76
N PRO A 451 -6.51 -18.95 -26.39
CA PRO A 451 -7.47 -19.68 -27.22
C PRO A 451 -6.68 -20.49 -28.24
N ALA A 452 -6.92 -21.80 -28.29
CA ALA A 452 -6.18 -22.69 -29.17
C ALA A 452 -6.24 -22.15 -30.61
N ALA A 453 -5.06 -21.86 -31.19
CA ALA A 453 -4.98 -21.57 -32.61
C ALA A 453 -5.64 -22.72 -33.38
N PRO A 454 -6.54 -22.45 -34.35
CA PRO A 454 -7.13 -23.51 -35.15
C PRO A 454 -6.00 -24.24 -35.88
N ARG A 455 -5.89 -25.55 -35.62
CA ARG A 455 -5.00 -26.43 -36.36
C ARG A 455 -5.50 -26.48 -37.80
N TYR A 456 -4.93 -25.66 -38.69
CA TYR A 456 -5.03 -25.92 -40.12
C TYR A 456 -4.16 -27.15 -40.42
N GLY A 457 -4.82 -28.30 -40.59
CA GLY A 457 -4.22 -29.48 -41.19
C GLY A 457 -3.81 -29.20 -42.63
N ARG A 458 -2.65 -29.74 -43.00
CA ARG A 458 -2.12 -29.74 -44.37
C ARG A 458 -3.01 -30.52 -45.33
#